data_AF-A0A420MG48-F1
#
_entry.id   AF-A0A420MG48-F1
#
_cell.length_a   1.000
_cell.length_b   1.000
_cell.length_c   1.000
_cell.angle_alpha   90.00
_cell.angle_beta   90.00
_cell.angle_gamma   90.00
#
_symmetry.space_group_name_H-M   'P 1'
#
loop_
_entity.id
_entity.type
_entity.pdbx_description
1 polymer ?
#
loop_
_entity_poly.entity_id
_entity_poly.type
_entity_poly.pdbx_seq_one_letter_code
_entity_poly.pdbx_strand_id
1 'polypeptide(L)'
;MQGIPTYTELEWVQILASQGAHLFFSPIAKITGDDAMAQYNLTRNRCEEAGFDFIGTFVVGMREMHHIVYLVFNREDEDSCRRAYQLICTLIDEPAQRGWGEYRTHLALMDQIAQTYSFNNNA
;
A
#
# COMPACT_ATOMS: atom_id res chain seq x y z
N MET A 1 -10.63 -18.08 -11.14
CA MET A 1 -9.53 -18.50 -10.24
C MET A 1 -9.13 -19.95 -10.52
N GLN A 2 -8.65 -20.27 -11.73
CA GLN A 2 -8.29 -21.65 -12.13
C GLN A 2 -6.87 -21.76 -12.71
N GLY A 3 -6.00 -20.81 -12.36
CA GLY A 3 -4.60 -20.80 -12.82
C GLY A 3 -4.39 -20.43 -14.29
N ILE A 4 -5.41 -19.93 -14.99
CA ILE A 4 -5.28 -19.43 -16.36
C ILE A 4 -4.74 -17.99 -16.32
N PRO A 5 -3.60 -17.70 -16.98
CA PRO A 5 -2.99 -16.37 -16.97
C PRO A 5 -3.80 -15.37 -17.80
N THR A 6 -3.79 -14.10 -17.40
CA THR A 6 -4.42 -12.98 -18.10
C THR A 6 -3.59 -11.70 -17.95
N TYR A 7 -3.90 -10.71 -18.79
CA TYR A 7 -3.33 -9.35 -18.71
C TYR A 7 -4.38 -8.25 -18.55
N THR A 8 -5.68 -8.61 -18.49
CA THR A 8 -6.80 -7.67 -18.37
C THR A 8 -6.65 -6.74 -17.17
N GLU A 9 -6.16 -7.27 -16.05
CA GLU A 9 -5.91 -6.50 -14.83
C GLU A 9 -4.71 -5.56 -14.94
N LEU A 10 -4.14 -5.30 -16.11
CA LEU A 10 -3.19 -4.18 -16.29
C LEU A 10 -3.91 -2.87 -16.64
N GLU A 11 -5.18 -2.94 -17.04
CA GLU A 11 -5.94 -1.80 -17.55
C GLU A 11 -6.20 -0.73 -16.48
N TRP A 12 -6.36 -1.10 -15.21
CA TRP A 12 -6.64 -0.13 -14.14
C TRP A 12 -5.59 0.98 -14.06
N VAL A 13 -4.31 0.66 -14.24
CA VAL A 13 -3.21 1.65 -14.19
C VAL A 13 -3.41 2.76 -15.23
N GLN A 14 -3.87 2.39 -16.43
CA GLN A 14 -4.09 3.33 -17.54
C GLN A 14 -5.39 4.12 -17.39
N ILE A 15 -6.40 3.53 -16.74
CA ILE A 15 -7.70 4.17 -16.51
C ILE A 15 -7.59 5.28 -15.45
N LEU A 16 -6.75 5.08 -14.43
CA LEU A 16 -6.71 5.92 -13.24
C LEU A 16 -5.77 7.12 -13.35
N ALA A 17 -4.74 7.03 -14.19
CA ALA A 17 -3.84 8.15 -14.43
C ALA A 17 -3.33 8.14 -15.88
N SER A 18 -3.26 9.33 -16.49
CA SER A 18 -2.48 9.51 -17.71
C SER A 18 -1.01 9.19 -17.41
N GLN A 19 -0.37 8.40 -18.28
CA GLN A 19 1.00 7.89 -18.05
C GLN A 19 1.15 7.21 -16.67
N GLY A 20 0.12 6.46 -16.27
CA GLY A 20 0.04 5.83 -14.96
C GLY A 20 1.21 4.90 -14.65
N ALA A 21 1.74 5.04 -13.44
CA ALA A 21 2.58 4.07 -12.77
C ALA A 21 1.93 3.70 -11.44
N HIS A 22 2.30 2.54 -10.89
CA HIS A 22 1.75 2.08 -9.61
C HIS A 22 2.86 1.79 -8.60
N LEU A 23 2.53 2.00 -7.33
CA LEU A 23 3.31 1.62 -6.17
C LEU A 23 2.41 0.88 -5.19
N PHE A 24 2.92 -0.18 -4.57
CA PHE A 24 2.15 -0.98 -3.62
C PHE A 24 2.58 -0.70 -2.19
N PHE A 25 1.61 -0.35 -1.35
CA PHE A 25 1.73 -0.40 0.10
C PHE A 25 0.97 -1.65 0.59
N SER A 26 1.64 -2.54 1.33
CA SER A 26 1.15 -3.92 1.54
C SER A 26 1.19 -4.39 3.02
N PRO A 27 0.50 -3.70 3.95
CA PRO A 27 0.43 -4.12 5.35
C PRO A 27 -0.34 -5.43 5.52
N ILE A 28 0.00 -6.17 6.59
CA ILE A 28 -0.75 -7.35 7.03
C ILE A 28 -1.84 -6.95 8.02
N ALA A 29 -3.06 -7.46 7.82
CA ALA A 29 -4.20 -7.29 8.71
C ALA A 29 -4.63 -8.63 9.33
N LYS A 30 -5.27 -8.59 10.51
CA LYS A 30 -5.97 -9.76 11.06
C LYS A 30 -7.27 -10.00 10.31
N ILE A 31 -7.76 -11.24 10.29
CA ILE A 31 -9.08 -11.59 9.74
C ILE A 31 -10.19 -11.20 10.73
N THR A 32 -10.35 -9.90 10.95
CA THR A 32 -11.41 -9.32 11.77
C THR A 32 -11.92 -8.04 11.13
N GLY A 33 -13.21 -7.75 11.27
CA GLY A 33 -13.80 -6.52 10.74
C GLY A 33 -13.14 -5.26 11.30
N ASP A 34 -12.86 -5.23 12.60
CA ASP A 34 -12.29 -4.06 13.26
C ASP A 34 -10.90 -3.71 12.73
N ASP A 35 -9.98 -4.68 12.64
CA ASP A 35 -8.63 -4.44 12.08
C ASP A 35 -8.70 -4.07 10.59
N ALA A 36 -9.54 -4.73 9.80
CA ALA A 36 -9.69 -4.44 8.38
C ALA A 36 -10.22 -3.02 8.13
N MET A 37 -11.26 -2.62 8.87
CA MET A 37 -11.83 -1.28 8.78
C MET A 37 -10.88 -0.21 9.31
N ALA A 38 -10.13 -0.49 10.36
CA ALA A 38 -9.14 0.44 10.89
C ALA A 38 -8.00 0.70 9.89
N GLN A 39 -7.49 -0.34 9.21
CA GLN A 39 -6.51 -0.18 8.14
C GLN A 39 -7.10 0.55 6.94
N TYR A 40 -8.27 0.12 6.45
CA TYR A 40 -8.95 0.75 5.32
C TYR A 40 -9.18 2.25 5.53
N ASN A 41 -9.74 2.64 6.69
CA ASN A 41 -10.04 4.04 6.98
C ASN A 41 -8.76 4.89 7.03
N LEU A 42 -7.68 4.38 7.66
CA LEU A 42 -6.40 5.10 7.70
C LEU A 42 -5.85 5.30 6.28
N THR A 43 -5.73 4.22 5.52
CA THR A 43 -5.11 4.28 4.19
C THR A 43 -5.94 5.15 3.24
N ARG A 44 -7.27 5.04 3.31
CA ARG A 44 -8.17 5.85 2.51
C ARG A 44 -8.03 7.34 2.82
N ASN A 45 -8.09 7.72 4.10
CA ASN A 45 -8.00 9.12 4.50
C ASN A 45 -6.67 9.73 4.04
N ARG A 46 -5.56 9.01 4.18
CA ARG A 46 -4.23 9.47 3.75
C ARG A 46 -4.12 9.60 2.23
N CYS A 47 -4.68 8.65 1.46
CA CYS A 47 -4.77 8.77 0.01
C CYS A 47 -5.56 10.03 -0.40
N GLU A 48 -6.76 10.22 0.16
CA GLU A 48 -7.63 11.36 -0.17
C GLU A 48 -7.00 12.70 0.23
N GLU A 49 -6.37 12.81 1.42
CA GLU A 49 -5.63 13.99 1.87
C GLU A 49 -4.46 14.33 0.94
N ALA A 50 -3.77 13.31 0.42
CA ALA A 50 -2.69 13.46 -0.53
C ALA A 50 -3.17 13.68 -1.97
N GLY A 51 -4.48 13.70 -2.22
CA GLY A 51 -5.08 13.94 -3.54
C GLY A 51 -4.99 12.74 -4.49
N PHE A 52 -5.06 11.51 -3.96
CA PHE A 52 -5.14 10.27 -4.72
C PHE A 52 -6.43 9.52 -4.40
N ASP A 53 -6.99 8.84 -5.40
CA ASP A 53 -8.10 7.91 -5.17
C ASP A 53 -7.61 6.70 -4.37
N PHE A 54 -8.39 6.28 -3.37
CA PHE A 54 -8.10 5.04 -2.66
C PHE A 54 -8.51 3.84 -3.51
N ILE A 55 -7.56 2.92 -3.72
CA ILE A 55 -7.80 1.64 -4.37
C ILE A 55 -7.01 0.59 -3.62
N GLY A 56 -7.63 -0.57 -3.40
CA GLY A 56 -6.93 -1.67 -2.78
C GLY A 56 -7.72 -2.96 -2.79
N THR A 57 -7.09 -4.01 -2.30
CA THR A 57 -7.69 -5.33 -2.16
C THR A 57 -7.17 -6.00 -0.90
N PHE A 58 -8.06 -6.71 -0.20
CA PHE A 58 -7.65 -7.67 0.82
C PHE A 58 -7.55 -9.05 0.19
N VAL A 59 -6.36 -9.66 0.24
CA VAL A 59 -6.14 -11.05 -0.14
C VAL A 59 -6.19 -11.89 1.14
N VAL A 60 -7.25 -12.68 1.29
CA VAL A 60 -7.55 -13.40 2.53
C VAL A 60 -6.77 -14.72 2.58
N GLY A 61 -5.83 -14.81 3.51
CA GLY A 61 -5.16 -16.05 3.88
C GLY A 61 -5.95 -16.82 4.95
N MET A 62 -5.27 -17.75 5.64
CA MET A 62 -5.92 -18.58 6.66
C MET A 62 -6.17 -17.83 7.97
N ARG A 63 -5.26 -16.94 8.36
CA ARG A 63 -5.29 -16.20 9.64
C ARG A 63 -4.88 -14.73 9.52
N GLU A 64 -4.60 -14.29 8.31
CA GLU A 64 -4.20 -12.92 7.98
C GLU A 64 -4.84 -12.50 6.66
N MET A 65 -4.79 -11.21 6.39
CA MET A 65 -5.09 -10.67 5.08
C MET A 65 -3.94 -9.77 4.64
N HIS A 66 -3.49 -9.95 3.40
CA HIS A 66 -2.63 -8.95 2.77
C HIS A 66 -3.53 -7.81 2.29
N HIS A 67 -3.40 -6.64 2.89
CA HIS A 67 -4.08 -5.44 2.43
C HIS A 67 -3.17 -4.73 1.44
N ILE A 68 -3.47 -4.85 0.15
CA ILE A 68 -2.65 -4.27 -0.90
C ILE A 68 -3.32 -2.97 -1.35
N VAL A 69 -2.72 -1.84 -1.02
CA VAL A 69 -3.13 -0.50 -1.46
C VAL A 69 -2.40 -0.15 -2.74
N TYR A 70 -3.14 0.26 -3.76
CA TYR A 70 -2.65 0.54 -5.10
C TYR A 70 -2.52 2.05 -5.27
N LEU A 71 -1.33 2.59 -5.04
CA LEU A 71 -1.07 3.99 -5.28
C LEU A 71 -0.75 4.20 -6.76
N VAL A 72 -1.72 4.75 -7.51
CA VAL A 72 -1.54 5.11 -8.93
C VAL A 72 -1.25 6.59 -9.04
N PHE A 73 -0.21 6.92 -9.81
CA PHE A 73 0.25 8.29 -10.00
C PHE A 73 0.71 8.48 -11.44
N ASN A 74 0.69 9.73 -11.92
CA ASN A 74 1.28 10.07 -13.21
C ASN A 74 2.81 10.15 -13.04
N ARG A 75 3.54 9.32 -13.79
CA ARG A 75 5.01 9.23 -13.71
C ARG A 75 5.77 10.33 -14.44
N GLU A 76 5.09 11.08 -15.29
CA GLU A 76 5.67 12.23 -16.02
C GLU A 76 5.42 13.56 -15.30
N ASP A 77 4.60 13.56 -14.25
CA ASP A 77 4.37 14.70 -13.37
C ASP A 77 5.23 14.56 -12.09
N GLU A 78 6.20 15.46 -11.94
CA GLU A 78 7.14 15.49 -10.81
C GLU A 78 6.43 15.72 -9.48
N ASP A 79 5.38 16.55 -9.44
CA ASP A 79 4.60 16.79 -8.22
C ASP A 79 3.84 15.52 -7.80
N SER A 80 3.18 14.87 -8.75
CA SER A 80 2.51 13.59 -8.57
C SER A 80 3.46 12.51 -8.02
N CYS A 81 4.66 12.37 -8.61
CA CYS A 81 5.69 11.46 -8.12
C CYS A 81 6.11 11.79 -6.68
N ARG A 82 6.36 13.07 -6.38
CA ARG A 82 6.79 13.54 -5.06
C ARG A 82 5.71 13.29 -4.00
N ARG A 83 4.45 13.61 -4.28
CA ARG A 83 3.31 13.34 -3.38
C ARG A 83 3.11 11.85 -3.15
N ALA A 84 3.25 11.03 -4.20
CA ALA A 84 3.12 9.58 -4.07
C ALA A 84 4.21 8.99 -3.16
N TYR A 85 5.46 9.44 -3.31
CA TYR A 85 6.56 9.03 -2.45
C TYR A 85 6.36 9.48 -0.99
N GLN A 86 5.95 10.72 -0.76
CA GLN A 86 5.67 11.23 0.58
C GLN A 86 4.52 10.46 1.26
N LEU A 87 3.46 10.17 0.50
CA LEU A 87 2.33 9.40 0.99
C LEU A 87 2.76 8.00 1.42
N ILE A 88 3.52 7.27 0.59
CA ILE A 88 3.89 5.91 0.95
C ILE A 88 4.84 5.84 2.16
N CYS A 89 5.73 6.82 2.33
CA CYS A 89 6.53 6.94 3.56
C CYS A 89 5.62 7.13 4.79
N THR A 90 4.60 7.99 4.69
CA THR A 90 3.62 8.21 5.78
C THR A 90 2.84 6.93 6.08
N LEU A 91 2.45 6.20 5.03
CA LEU A 91 1.75 4.93 5.14
C LEU A 91 2.62 3.82 5.72
N ILE A 92 3.95 3.94 5.78
CA ILE A 92 4.78 2.97 6.51
C ILE A 92 4.82 3.31 8.00
N ASP A 93 5.03 4.59 8.34
CA ASP A 93 5.27 5.01 9.72
C ASP A 93 4.02 4.89 10.62
N GLU A 94 2.84 5.30 10.14
CA GLU A 94 1.63 5.29 10.96
C GLU A 94 1.08 3.87 11.25
N PRO A 95 1.01 2.96 10.26
CA PRO A 95 0.64 1.56 10.48
C PRO A 95 1.61 0.81 11.39
N ALA A 96 2.92 1.07 11.29
CA ALA A 96 3.92 0.47 12.17
C ALA A 96 3.64 0.80 13.66
N GLN A 97 3.25 2.04 13.97
CA GLN A 97 2.86 2.46 15.33
C GLN A 97 1.60 1.73 15.86
N ARG A 98 0.81 1.13 14.97
CA ARG A 98 -0.40 0.35 15.29
C ARG A 98 -0.15 -1.16 15.27
N GLY A 99 1.10 -1.59 15.06
CA GLY A 99 1.47 -3.00 15.01
C GLY A 99 1.17 -3.68 13.67
N TRP A 100 0.96 -2.91 12.60
CA TRP A 100 0.82 -3.42 11.25
C TRP A 100 2.13 -3.23 10.49
N GLY A 101 2.68 -4.31 9.95
CA GLY A 101 3.90 -4.26 9.15
C GLY A 101 3.66 -4.77 7.73
N GLU A 102 4.52 -4.36 6.81
CA GLU A 102 4.43 -4.70 5.40
C GLU A 102 5.18 -6.00 5.08
N TYR A 103 4.52 -6.88 4.33
CA TYR A 103 5.17 -8.12 3.88
C TYR A 103 6.20 -7.86 2.75
N ARG A 104 5.97 -6.86 1.89
CA ARG A 104 6.81 -6.52 0.72
C ARG A 104 6.71 -5.05 0.36
N THR A 105 7.76 -4.52 -0.26
CA THR A 105 7.80 -3.14 -0.74
C THR A 105 8.73 -2.93 -1.93
N HIS A 106 8.73 -1.70 -2.46
CA HIS A 106 9.63 -1.22 -3.48
C HIS A 106 11.05 -0.96 -2.93
N LEU A 107 12.07 -1.04 -3.79
CA LEU A 107 13.49 -0.83 -3.41
C LEU A 107 13.73 0.43 -2.59
N ALA A 108 13.12 1.55 -2.99
CA ALA A 108 13.26 2.85 -2.34
C ALA A 108 12.73 2.92 -0.89
N LEU A 109 12.04 1.88 -0.42
CA LEU A 109 11.37 1.85 0.88
C LEU A 109 11.87 0.69 1.76
N MET A 110 12.79 -0.14 1.26
CA MET A 110 13.29 -1.31 1.98
C MET A 110 13.89 -0.94 3.33
N ASP A 111 14.72 0.11 3.38
CA ASP A 111 15.37 0.56 4.61
C ASP A 111 14.36 1.09 5.63
N GLN A 112 13.38 1.88 5.20
CA GLN A 112 12.35 2.43 6.09
C GLN A 112 11.51 1.30 6.70
N ILE A 113 11.08 0.32 5.90
CA ILE A 113 10.31 -0.82 6.41
C ILE A 113 11.16 -1.70 7.31
N ALA A 114 12.43 -1.94 6.99
CA ALA A 114 13.31 -2.70 7.88
C ALA A 114 13.39 -2.06 9.29
N GLN A 115 13.39 -0.73 9.38
CA GLN A 115 13.39 -0.01 10.66
C GLN A 115 12.10 -0.17 11.48
N THR A 116 10.97 -0.56 10.87
CA THR A 116 9.73 -0.83 11.63
C THR A 116 9.80 -2.15 12.39
N TYR A 117 10.65 -3.09 11.95
CA TYR A 117 10.91 -4.37 12.61
C TYR A 117 12.04 -4.30 13.66
N SER A 118 12.07 -3.23 14.45
CA SER A 118 13.19 -2.86 15.33
C SER A 118 13.10 -3.34 16.78
N PHE A 119 12.30 -4.38 17.05
CA PHE A 119 12.16 -4.95 18.39
C PHE A 119 13.54 -5.27 19.01
N ASN A 120 13.67 -5.07 20.32
CA ASN A 120 14.92 -5.28 21.05
C ASN A 120 16.11 -4.45 20.52
N ASN A 121 15.86 -3.19 20.14
CA ASN A 121 16.87 -2.25 19.62
C ASN A 121 17.54 -2.71 18.31
N ASN A 122 16.78 -3.34 17.40
CA ASN A 122 17.31 -3.93 16.15
C ASN A 122 18.41 -5.00 16.39
N ALA A 123 18.34 -5.75 17.50
CA ALA A 123 19.32 -6.79 17.84
C ALA A 123 19.02 -8.15 17.18
#